data_AF-A0A1M6A1R2-F1
#
_entry.id   AF-A0A1M6A1R2-F1
#
_cell.length_a   1.000
_cell.length_b   1.000
_cell.length_c   1.000
_cell.angle_alpha   90.00
_cell.angle_beta   90.00
_cell.angle_gamma   90.00
#
_symmetry.space_group_name_H-M   'P 1'
#
loop_
_entity.id
_entity.type
_entity.pdbx_description
1 polymer ?
#
loop_
_entity_poly.entity_id
_entity_poly.type
_entity_poly.pdbx_seq_one_letter_code
_entity_poly.pdbx_strand_id
1 'polypeptide(L)'
;MPSADNRVGIVQDLFRGKYENDTNSDFINSATTKELIKVLLKNNNIEKILLSCIAGSPPLLAVIGDVNKFLNKNKSDQDIFDRDGKIRDSWKQNVGKLVGSIAYFMGYTRNKEINFEGFSSYFTNASNFKRETS
;
A
#
# COMPACT_ATOMS: atom_id res chain seq x y z
N MET A 1 -8.61 -8.39 -16.84
CA MET A 1 -7.97 -8.06 -15.55
C MET A 1 -7.05 -9.21 -15.11
N PRO A 2 -5.86 -8.94 -14.55
CA PRO A 2 -4.97 -9.98 -14.03
C PRO A 2 -5.62 -10.75 -12.88
N SER A 3 -5.22 -12.02 -12.67
CA SER A 3 -5.66 -12.83 -11.52
C SER A 3 -5.27 -12.17 -10.19
N ALA A 4 -5.95 -12.53 -9.09
CA ALA A 4 -5.64 -11.99 -7.76
C ALA A 4 -4.16 -12.20 -7.38
N ASP A 5 -3.62 -13.39 -7.65
CA ASP A 5 -2.21 -13.71 -7.37
C ASP A 5 -1.25 -12.91 -8.26
N ASN A 6 -1.59 -12.66 -9.52
CA ASN A 6 -0.80 -11.77 -10.38
C ASN A 6 -0.79 -10.33 -9.85
N ARG A 7 -1.90 -9.86 -9.29
CA ARG A 7 -1.98 -8.51 -8.70
C ARG A 7 -1.18 -8.39 -7.41
N VAL A 8 -1.15 -9.45 -6.60
CA VAL A 8 -0.28 -9.51 -5.40
C VAL A 8 1.18 -9.38 -5.81
N GLY A 9 1.62 -10.17 -6.79
CA GLY A 9 3.00 -10.12 -7.31
C GLY A 9 3.40 -8.73 -7.80
N ILE A 10 2.54 -8.08 -8.61
CA ILE A 10 2.81 -6.72 -9.11
C ILE A 10 2.94 -5.70 -7.97
N VAL A 11 2.07 -5.76 -6.95
CA VAL A 11 2.17 -4.86 -5.79
C VAL A 11 3.47 -5.10 -5.03
N GLN A 12 3.89 -6.36 -4.86
CA GLN A 12 5.17 -6.68 -4.23
C GLN A 12 6.35 -6.13 -5.04
N ASP A 13 6.33 -6.28 -6.36
CA ASP A 13 7.40 -5.77 -7.24
C ASP A 13 7.47 -4.25 -7.22
N LEU A 14 6.33 -3.56 -7.20
CA LEU A 14 6.27 -2.10 -7.07
C LEU A 14 6.77 -1.62 -5.70
N PHE A 15 6.45 -2.36 -4.64
CA PHE A 15 6.98 -2.08 -3.31
C PHE A 15 8.51 -2.26 -3.29
N ARG A 16 9.02 -3.35 -3.85
CA ARG A 16 10.46 -3.61 -3.96
C ARG A 16 11.17 -2.51 -4.76
N GLY A 17 10.71 -2.24 -5.97
CA GLY A 17 11.34 -1.24 -6.85
C GLY A 17 11.46 0.16 -6.25
N LYS A 18 10.62 0.51 -5.26
CA LYS A 18 10.63 1.82 -4.60
C LYS A 18 11.25 1.83 -3.20
N TYR A 19 11.19 0.70 -2.49
CA TYR A 19 11.48 0.66 -1.05
C TYR A 19 12.39 -0.49 -0.64
N GLU A 20 12.87 -1.34 -1.55
CA GLU A 20 13.70 -2.50 -1.17
C GLU A 20 15.01 -2.07 -0.51
N ASN A 21 15.16 -2.53 0.73
CA ASN A 21 16.36 -2.54 1.54
C ASN A 21 16.19 -3.69 2.56
N ASP A 22 17.26 -4.08 3.26
CA ASP A 22 17.25 -5.25 4.15
C ASP A 22 16.04 -5.28 5.11
N THR A 23 15.68 -4.14 5.69
CA THR A 23 14.53 -3.99 6.60
C THR A 23 13.16 -4.17 5.95
N ASN A 24 13.03 -3.84 4.67
CA ASN A 24 11.77 -3.89 3.93
C ASN A 24 11.58 -5.20 3.16
N SER A 25 12.67 -5.93 2.91
CA SER A 25 12.67 -7.25 2.27
C SER A 25 11.93 -8.30 3.09
N ASP A 26 12.18 -8.38 4.39
CA ASP A 26 11.50 -9.33 5.29
C ASP A 26 9.99 -9.07 5.31
N PHE A 27 9.61 -7.79 5.40
CA PHE A 27 8.21 -7.39 5.38
C PHE A 27 7.51 -7.86 4.09
N ILE A 28 8.04 -7.52 2.91
CA ILE A 28 7.32 -7.74 1.65
C ILE A 28 7.27 -9.21 1.24
N ASN A 29 8.22 -10.02 1.70
CA ASN A 29 8.32 -11.44 1.37
C ASN A 29 7.51 -12.35 2.32
N SER A 30 7.13 -11.87 3.50
CA SER A 30 6.34 -12.65 4.47
C SER A 30 4.98 -13.11 3.91
N ALA A 31 4.53 -14.29 4.38
CA ALA A 31 3.20 -14.82 4.06
C ALA A 31 2.09 -13.88 4.57
N THR A 32 2.31 -13.30 5.75
CA THR A 32 1.42 -12.33 6.38
C THR A 32 1.21 -11.09 5.51
N THR A 33 2.26 -10.53 4.93
CA THR A 33 2.10 -9.38 4.02
C THR A 33 1.37 -9.76 2.74
N LYS A 34 1.57 -10.97 2.19
CA LYS A 34 0.80 -11.45 1.03
C LYS A 34 -0.70 -11.49 1.33
N GLU A 35 -1.09 -11.95 2.52
CA GLU A 35 -2.49 -11.95 2.95
C GLU A 35 -3.04 -10.54 3.16
N LEU A 36 -2.24 -9.63 3.72
CA LEU A 36 -2.61 -8.22 3.82
C LEU A 36 -2.85 -7.61 2.44
N ILE A 37 -1.99 -7.88 1.45
CA ILE A 37 -2.16 -7.40 0.08
C ILE A 37 -3.49 -7.90 -0.51
N LYS A 38 -3.84 -9.18 -0.31
CA LYS A 38 -5.13 -9.71 -0.76
C LYS A 38 -6.32 -8.99 -0.12
N VAL A 39 -6.23 -8.64 1.17
CA VAL A 39 -7.26 -7.85 1.87
C VAL A 39 -7.38 -6.45 1.27
N LEU A 40 -6.26 -5.78 1.00
CA LEU A 40 -6.23 -4.42 0.46
C LEU A 40 -6.65 -4.37 -1.02
N LEU A 41 -6.44 -5.44 -1.78
CA LEU A 41 -6.83 -5.56 -3.18
C LEU A 41 -8.30 -5.96 -3.41
N LYS A 42 -9.10 -6.10 -2.35
CA LYS A 42 -10.56 -6.23 -2.49
C LYS A 42 -11.15 -4.97 -3.13
N ASN A 43 -12.11 -5.13 -4.03
CA ASN A 43 -12.65 -4.02 -4.83
C ASN A 43 -13.11 -2.83 -3.99
N ASN A 44 -13.78 -3.08 -2.86
CA ASN A 44 -14.22 -2.04 -1.94
C ASN A 44 -13.06 -1.26 -1.31
N ASN A 45 -11.93 -1.90 -1.00
CA ASN A 45 -10.78 -1.26 -0.38
C ASN A 45 -9.97 -0.46 -1.41
N ILE A 46 -9.89 -0.93 -2.65
CA ILE A 46 -9.31 -0.18 -3.75
C ILE A 46 -10.08 1.10 -4.01
N GLU A 47 -11.41 1.03 -4.05
CA GLU A 47 -12.25 2.21 -4.25
C GLU A 47 -12.04 3.25 -3.14
N LYS A 48 -12.03 2.82 -1.88
CA LYS A 48 -11.71 3.67 -0.73
C LYS A 48 -10.34 4.34 -0.88
N ILE A 49 -9.30 3.58 -1.24
CA ILE A 49 -7.94 4.10 -1.46
C ILE A 49 -7.96 5.19 -2.55
N LEU A 50 -8.58 4.92 -3.69
CA LEU A 50 -8.63 5.86 -4.82
C LEU A 50 -9.42 7.13 -4.49
N LEU A 51 -10.58 7.00 -3.85
CA LEU A 51 -11.38 8.15 -3.41
C LEU A 51 -10.61 9.03 -2.42
N SER A 52 -9.87 8.40 -1.50
CA SER A 52 -9.02 9.12 -0.56
C SER A 52 -7.92 9.90 -1.28
N CYS A 53 -7.25 9.30 -2.26
CA CYS A 53 -6.27 10.01 -3.09
C CYS A 53 -6.88 11.19 -3.86
N ILE A 54 -8.07 11.03 -4.46
CA ILE A 54 -8.78 12.10 -5.18
C ILE A 54 -9.12 13.26 -4.24
N ALA A 55 -9.52 12.96 -3.01
CA ALA A 55 -9.84 13.95 -1.99
C ALA A 55 -8.60 14.58 -1.32
N GLY A 56 -7.38 14.29 -1.80
CA GLY A 56 -6.13 14.79 -1.18
C GLY A 56 -5.86 14.24 0.22
N SER A 57 -6.51 13.13 0.58
CA SER A 57 -6.40 12.51 1.90
C SER A 57 -5.38 11.35 1.90
N PRO A 58 -4.73 11.04 3.04
CA PRO A 58 -3.82 9.90 3.12
C PRO A 58 -4.56 8.56 2.89
N PRO A 59 -4.18 7.75 1.89
CA PRO A 59 -4.93 6.55 1.51
C PRO A 59 -4.96 5.46 2.59
N LEU A 60 -4.00 5.45 3.50
CA LEU A 60 -3.99 4.54 4.65
C LEU A 60 -5.22 4.73 5.56
N LEU A 61 -5.69 5.97 5.74
CA LEU A 61 -6.85 6.27 6.59
C LEU A 61 -8.12 5.62 6.02
N ALA A 62 -8.21 5.49 4.70
CA ALA A 62 -9.37 4.92 4.02
C ALA A 62 -9.54 3.41 4.30
N VAL A 63 -8.46 2.72 4.66
CA VAL A 63 -8.43 1.26 4.88
C VAL A 63 -8.02 0.87 6.30
N ILE A 64 -7.89 1.84 7.22
CA ILE A 64 -7.40 1.57 8.58
C ILE A 64 -8.28 0.58 9.34
N GLY A 65 -9.60 0.62 9.12
CA GLY A 65 -10.53 -0.36 9.71
C GLY A 65 -10.28 -1.78 9.22
N ASP A 66 -9.95 -1.95 7.95
CA ASP A 66 -9.62 -3.26 7.35
C ASP A 66 -8.25 -3.76 7.83
N VAL A 67 -7.26 -2.86 7.97
CA VAL A 67 -5.96 -3.14 8.57
C VAL A 67 -6.11 -3.55 10.04
N ASN A 68 -6.94 -2.86 10.83
CA ASN A 68 -7.19 -3.22 12.23
C ASN A 68 -7.86 -4.59 12.36
N LYS A 69 -8.80 -4.93 11.48
CA LYS A 69 -9.39 -6.28 11.42
C LYS A 69 -8.35 -7.34 11.08
N PHE A 70 -7.42 -7.03 10.17
CA PHE A 70 -6.31 -7.93 9.84
C PHE A 70 -5.36 -8.11 11.04
N LEU A 71 -4.99 -7.03 11.72
CA LEU A 71 -4.15 -7.06 12.93
C LEU A 71 -4.78 -7.91 14.04
N ASN A 72 -6.07 -7.75 14.30
CA ASN A 72 -6.79 -8.53 15.32
C ASN A 72 -6.79 -10.04 15.02
N LYS A 73 -6.84 -10.42 13.73
CA LYS A 73 -6.76 -11.82 13.30
C LYS A 73 -5.36 -12.42 13.45
N ASN A 74 -4.32 -11.58 13.42
CA ASN A 74 -2.92 -12.00 13.44
C ASN A 74 -2.20 -11.54 14.72
N LYS A 75 -2.92 -11.37 15.84
CA LYS A 75 -2.39 -10.81 17.10
C LYS A 75 -1.20 -11.57 17.73
N SER A 76 -0.97 -12.81 17.30
CA SER A 76 0.14 -13.66 17.75
C SER A 76 1.33 -13.68 16.79
N ASP A 77 1.24 -12.98 15.65
CA ASP A 77 2.27 -12.97 14.62
C ASP A 77 3.47 -12.11 15.05
N GLN A 78 4.61 -12.76 15.22
CA GLN A 78 5.85 -12.11 15.66
C GLN A 78 6.48 -11.23 14.57
N ASP A 79 6.03 -11.33 13.31
CA ASP A 79 6.44 -10.42 12.24
C ASP A 79 5.77 -9.04 12.38
N ILE A 80 4.58 -9.00 12.99
CA ILE A 80 3.78 -7.80 13.21
C ILE A 80 4.03 -7.21 14.59
N PHE A 81 3.99 -8.06 15.61
CA PHE A 81 4.00 -7.66 17.02
C PHE A 81 5.37 -7.90 17.65
N ASP A 82 5.75 -7.05 18.60
CA ASP A 82 6.89 -7.28 19.48
C ASP A 82 6.51 -8.20 20.65
N ARG A 83 7.47 -8.47 21.54
CA ARG A 83 7.28 -9.35 22.71
C ARG A 83 6.26 -8.81 23.71
N ASP A 84 5.99 -7.50 23.69
CA ASP A 84 5.03 -6.84 24.57
C ASP A 84 3.64 -6.74 23.92
N GLY A 85 3.46 -7.31 22.72
CA GLY A 85 2.21 -7.28 21.97
C GLY A 85 1.92 -5.94 21.28
N LYS A 86 2.91 -5.05 21.16
CA LYS A 86 2.77 -3.80 20.40
C LYS A 86 3.15 -4.05 18.94
N ILE A 87 2.49 -3.35 18.02
CA ILE A 87 2.85 -3.42 16.60
C ILE A 87 4.22 -2.76 16.43
N ARG A 88 5.14 -3.48 15.77
CA ARG A 88 6.49 -3.00 15.44
C ARG A 88 6.41 -1.76 14.55
N ASP A 89 7.23 -0.75 14.84
CA ASP A 89 7.21 0.51 14.09
C ASP A 89 7.61 0.33 12.61
N SER A 90 8.56 -0.57 12.33
CA SER A 90 8.94 -0.95 10.97
C SER A 90 7.74 -1.48 10.19
N TRP A 91 6.91 -2.31 10.82
CA TRP A 91 5.71 -2.87 10.19
C TRP A 91 4.67 -1.77 9.89
N LYS A 92 4.42 -0.84 10.83
CA LYS A 92 3.51 0.30 10.62
C LYS A 92 3.93 1.14 9.42
N GLN A 93 5.21 1.50 9.34
CA GLN A 93 5.76 2.29 8.24
C GLN A 93 5.62 1.55 6.90
N ASN A 94 5.91 0.25 6.91
CA ASN A 94 5.84 -0.57 5.70
C ASN A 94 4.41 -0.80 5.21
N VAL A 95 3.42 -0.85 6.09
CA VAL A 95 2.00 -0.82 5.67
C VAL A 95 1.64 0.49 4.98
N GLY A 96 2.11 1.63 5.50
CA GLY A 96 1.92 2.93 4.84
C GLY A 96 2.50 2.96 3.42
N LYS A 97 3.75 2.48 3.27
CA LYS A 97 4.41 2.33 1.96
C LYS A 97 3.63 1.38 1.04
N LEU A 98 3.14 0.26 1.57
CA LEU A 98 2.37 -0.73 0.81
C LEU A 98 1.07 -0.16 0.23
N VAL A 99 0.30 0.58 1.04
CA VAL A 99 -0.91 1.25 0.56
C VAL A 99 -0.56 2.28 -0.52
N GLY A 100 0.57 2.99 -0.37
CA GLY A 100 1.09 3.87 -1.41
C GLY A 100 1.42 3.14 -2.73
N SER A 101 2.05 1.96 -2.66
CA SER A 101 2.32 1.12 -3.84
C SER A 101 1.03 0.65 -4.52
N ILE A 102 -0.01 0.32 -3.76
CA ILE A 102 -1.32 -0.04 -4.31
C ILE A 102 -1.97 1.16 -5.03
N ALA A 103 -1.94 2.35 -4.41
CA ALA A 103 -2.47 3.56 -5.03
C ALA A 103 -1.75 3.89 -6.36
N TYR A 104 -0.42 3.76 -6.37
CA TYR A 104 0.40 3.95 -7.57
C TYR A 104 0.09 2.93 -8.67
N PHE A 105 0.01 1.64 -8.32
CA PHE A 105 -0.38 0.57 -9.24
C PHE A 105 -1.70 0.89 -9.93
N MET A 106 -2.72 1.23 -9.15
CA MET A 106 -4.07 1.50 -9.66
C MET A 106 -4.12 2.74 -10.55
N GLY A 107 -3.33 3.78 -10.24
CA GLY A 107 -3.16 4.94 -11.11
C GLY A 107 -2.56 4.55 -12.48
N TYR A 108 -1.53 3.71 -12.47
CA TYR A 108 -0.88 3.22 -13.71
C TYR A 108 -1.77 2.31 -14.55
N THR A 109 -2.51 1.38 -13.93
CA THR A 109 -3.42 0.49 -14.68
C THR A 109 -4.58 1.25 -15.31
N ARG A 110 -5.09 2.30 -14.63
CA ARG A 110 -6.15 3.14 -15.20
C ARG A 110 -5.66 4.02 -16.35
N ASN A 111 -4.42 4.51 -16.31
CA ASN A 111 -3.84 5.27 -17.43
C ASN A 111 -3.67 4.43 -18.71
N LYS A 112 -3.58 3.10 -18.62
CA LYS A 112 -3.52 2.22 -19.79
C LYS A 112 -4.90 1.91 -20.39
N GLU A 113 -5.96 2.00 -19.59
CA GLU A 113 -7.34 1.72 -20.03
C GLU A 113 -8.13 2.99 -20.32
N ILE A 114 -7.65 4.16 -19.89
CA ILE A 114 -8.35 5.43 -20.05
C ILE A 114 -7.37 6.52 -20.50
N ASN A 115 -7.54 7.02 -21.72
CA ASN A 115 -6.91 8.26 -22.19
C ASN A 115 -7.49 9.44 -21.40
N PHE A 116 -6.99 9.67 -20.18
CA PHE A 116 -7.22 10.91 -19.44
C PHE A 116 -5.92 11.73 -19.46
N GLU A 117 -5.84 12.70 -20.36
CA GLU A 117 -4.70 13.63 -20.56
C GLU A 117 -4.34 14.49 -19.33
N GLY A 118 -4.98 14.32 -18.17
CA GLY A 118 -4.81 15.19 -17.00
C GLY A 118 -4.06 14.61 -15.80
N PHE A 119 -3.82 13.29 -15.71
CA PHE A 119 -3.29 12.67 -14.48
C PHE A 119 -1.76 12.58 -14.41
N SER A 120 -1.06 12.68 -15.56
CA SER A 120 0.40 12.69 -15.63
C SER A 120 1.01 13.81 -14.78
N SER A 121 0.39 15.00 -14.77
CA SER A 121 0.89 16.14 -14.00
C SER A 121 0.73 15.95 -12.49
N TYR A 122 -0.35 15.29 -12.03
CA TYR A 122 -0.61 15.14 -10.60
C TYR A 122 0.41 14.23 -9.91
N PHE A 123 0.72 13.07 -10.51
CA PHE A 123 1.73 12.18 -9.96
C PHE A 123 3.15 12.73 -10.11
N THR A 124 3.45 13.42 -11.21
CA THR A 124 4.75 14.11 -11.40
C THR A 124 4.93 15.23 -10.36
N ASN A 125 3.88 15.98 -10.05
CA ASN A 125 3.92 17.02 -9.02
C ASN A 125 3.99 16.44 -7.60
N ALA A 126 3.27 15.34 -7.31
CA ALA A 126 3.33 14.67 -6.02
C ALA A 126 4.67 13.97 -5.77
N SER A 127 5.34 13.44 -6.82
CA SER A 127 6.69 12.89 -6.70
C SER A 127 7.77 13.97 -6.56
N ASN A 128 7.49 15.19 -7.03
CA ASN A 128 8.39 16.35 -6.96
C ASN A 128 8.14 17.25 -5.74
N PHE A 129 7.28 16.83 -4.80
CA PHE A 129 7.01 17.60 -3.58
C PHE A 129 8.27 17.60 -2.68
N LYS A 130 9.18 18.55 -2.92
CA LYS A 130 10.20 18.93 -1.96
C LYS A 130 9.50 19.65 -0.82
N ARG A 131 9.60 19.09 0.38
CA ARG A 131 9.16 19.72 1.62
C ARG A 131 9.87 21.06 1.72
N GLU A 132 9.15 22.17 1.51
CA GLU A 132 9.69 23.48 1.87
C GLU A 132 9.87 23.47 3.39
N THR A 133 11.12 23.49 3.82
CA THR A 133 11.49 23.66 5.21
C THR A 133 11.18 25.10 5.59
N SER A 134 10.13 25.30 6.37
CA SER A 134 9.92 26.51 7.19
C SER A 134 10.51 26.29 8.58
#